data_AF-X1AM96-F1
#
_entry.id   AF-X1AM96-F1
#
_cell.length_a   1.000
_cell.length_b   1.000
_cell.length_c   1.000
_cell.angle_alpha   90.00
_cell.angle_beta   90.00
_cell.angle_gamma   90.00
#
_symmetry.space_group_name_H-M   'P 1'
#
loop_
_entity.id
_entity.type
_entity.pdbx_description
1 polymer ?
#
loop_
_entity_poly.entity_id
_entity_poly.type
_entity_poly.pdbx_seq_one_letter_code
_entity_poly.pdbx_strand_id
1 'polypeptide(L)'
;FIVNIFFWMAFHQNGFTLTIFARDYTFTEVSTFTYAFFDLRAFLPIIAVIIGLVLLIGKNNSKLMKMIGLSMAVIGTVIAYMVISGYDSKMPISPIIFQQFNPIFIVFMTPLVIGIFAALNKRRLEPSSPRKIGIGLSLAGLSFVIMIVAVVGLVAPKYFVAGSIADAMRVTPYWLIATYFSLTISELFYSPIGLSFVSRVAPPSLSGLMQGAWLGSTAIGNLLAGLIGPFWMKWEMWQFFLLLVVMLFLSSAFVFSIIKTLENATSDE
;
A
#
# COMPACT_ATOMS: atom_id res chain seq x y z
N PHE A 1 18.78 -7.34 6.27
CA PHE A 1 17.89 -8.53 6.24
C PHE A 1 16.88 -8.56 7.38
N ILE A 2 17.25 -8.49 8.67
CA ILE A 2 16.28 -8.51 9.79
C ILE A 2 15.17 -7.46 9.64
N VAL A 3 15.54 -6.21 9.32
CA VAL A 3 14.57 -5.13 9.04
C VAL A 3 13.59 -5.50 7.92
N ASN A 4 14.05 -6.22 6.89
CA ASN A 4 13.21 -6.69 5.78
C ASN A 4 12.22 -7.75 6.23
N ILE A 5 12.65 -8.67 7.10
CA ILE A 5 11.77 -9.68 7.70
C ILE A 5 10.61 -8.99 8.43
N PHE A 6 10.88 -8.01 9.29
CA PHE A 6 9.83 -7.32 10.04
C PHE A 6 8.94 -6.45 9.16
N PHE A 7 9.52 -5.78 8.15
CA PHE A 7 8.72 -5.03 7.18
C PHE A 7 7.71 -5.93 6.48
N TRP A 8 8.14 -7.05 5.90
CA TRP A 8 7.25 -7.95 5.18
C TRP A 8 6.29 -8.71 6.09
N MET A 9 6.72 -9.07 7.31
CA MET A 9 5.83 -9.64 8.32
C MET A 9 4.63 -8.72 8.61
N ALA A 10 4.87 -7.42 8.75
CA ALA A 10 3.81 -6.46 8.99
C ALA A 10 3.05 -6.10 7.71
N PHE A 11 3.75 -5.83 6.61
CA PHE A 11 3.14 -5.43 5.34
C PHE A 11 2.17 -6.50 4.80
N HIS A 12 2.55 -7.77 4.88
CA HIS A 12 1.75 -8.88 4.36
C HIS A 12 0.46 -9.14 5.16
N GLN A 13 0.27 -8.45 6.30
CA GLN A 13 -1.02 -8.40 6.99
C GLN A 13 -2.14 -7.79 6.12
N ASN A 14 -1.79 -7.07 5.05
CA ASN A 14 -2.75 -6.61 4.04
C ASN A 14 -3.55 -7.78 3.43
N GLY A 15 -2.88 -8.87 3.05
CA GLY A 15 -3.51 -10.07 2.48
C GLY A 15 -4.14 -11.00 3.51
N PHE A 16 -3.87 -10.80 4.81
CA PHE A 16 -4.36 -11.63 5.90
C PHE A 16 -5.35 -10.89 6.80
N THR A 17 -4.87 -10.24 7.86
CA THR A 17 -5.74 -9.67 8.90
C THR A 17 -6.58 -8.50 8.40
N LEU A 18 -6.10 -7.69 7.45
CA LEU A 18 -6.94 -6.65 6.84
C LEU A 18 -8.07 -7.23 5.99
N THR A 19 -7.86 -8.39 5.37
CA THR A 19 -8.92 -9.09 4.62
C THR A 19 -9.96 -9.69 5.58
N ILE A 20 -9.52 -10.23 6.72
CA ILE A 20 -10.42 -10.68 7.80
C ILE A 20 -11.18 -9.49 8.38
N PHE A 21 -10.51 -8.36 8.60
CA PHE A 21 -11.14 -7.13 9.07
C PHE A 21 -12.20 -6.63 8.09
N ALA A 22 -11.92 -6.66 6.79
CA ALA A 22 -12.88 -6.30 5.75
C ALA A 22 -14.14 -7.18 5.79
N ARG A 23 -14.00 -8.48 6.10
CA ARG A 23 -15.13 -9.41 6.22
C ARG A 23 -15.99 -9.13 7.45
N ASP A 24 -15.35 -8.95 8.60
CA ASP A 24 -16.06 -8.96 9.88
C ASP A 24 -16.54 -7.57 10.29
N TYR A 25 -15.80 -6.51 9.93
CA TYR A 25 -15.97 -5.17 10.48
C TYR A 25 -16.28 -4.09 9.45
N THR A 26 -16.27 -4.37 8.16
CA THR A 26 -16.57 -3.35 7.14
C THR A 26 -17.96 -3.57 6.55
N PHE A 27 -18.67 -2.49 6.22
CA PHE A 27 -19.96 -2.59 5.53
C PHE A 27 -19.87 -3.49 4.29
N THR A 28 -20.83 -4.40 4.14
CA THR A 28 -20.87 -5.33 3.01
C THR A 28 -21.51 -4.74 1.77
N GLU A 29 -22.17 -3.58 1.89
CA GLU A 29 -22.78 -2.84 0.79
C GLU A 29 -22.31 -1.40 0.81
N VAL A 30 -22.07 -0.83 -0.37
CA VAL A 30 -21.63 0.56 -0.53
C VAL A 30 -22.48 1.27 -1.59
N SER A 31 -22.42 2.60 -1.58
CA SER A 31 -23.10 3.41 -2.60
C SER A 31 -22.50 3.17 -3.99
N THR A 32 -23.28 3.48 -5.02
CA THR A 32 -22.87 3.47 -6.43
C THR A 32 -21.53 4.19 -6.67
N PHE A 33 -21.34 5.36 -6.04
CA PHE A 33 -20.11 6.15 -6.16
C PHE A 33 -18.90 5.40 -5.59
N THR A 34 -19.03 4.85 -4.38
CA THR A 34 -17.95 4.11 -3.74
C THR A 34 -17.64 2.82 -4.49
N TYR A 35 -18.68 2.12 -4.97
CA TYR A 35 -18.52 0.87 -5.74
C TYR A 35 -17.75 1.07 -7.05
N ALA A 36 -17.84 2.25 -7.67
CA ALA A 36 -17.08 2.56 -8.88
C ALA A 36 -15.56 2.48 -8.70
N PHE A 37 -15.04 2.62 -7.48
CA PHE A 37 -13.63 2.41 -7.16
C PHE A 37 -13.27 0.94 -6.91
N PHE A 38 -14.26 0.10 -6.64
CA PHE A 38 -14.08 -1.33 -6.41
C PHE A 38 -14.25 -2.16 -7.68
N ASP A 39 -15.14 -1.77 -8.60
CA ASP A 39 -15.34 -2.49 -9.86
C ASP A 39 -14.39 -1.99 -10.95
N LEU A 40 -13.47 -2.85 -11.40
CA LEU A 40 -12.53 -2.53 -12.49
C LEU A 40 -13.24 -2.14 -13.79
N ARG A 41 -14.48 -2.59 -14.02
CA ARG A 41 -15.28 -2.23 -15.20
C ARG A 41 -15.69 -0.76 -15.20
N ALA A 42 -15.85 -0.14 -14.02
CA ALA A 42 -16.05 1.31 -13.90
C ALA A 42 -14.72 2.05 -13.70
N PHE A 43 -13.84 1.50 -12.87
CA PHE A 43 -12.60 2.14 -12.47
C PHE A 43 -11.63 2.38 -13.64
N LEU A 44 -11.42 1.38 -14.51
CA LEU A 44 -10.50 1.52 -15.65
C LEU A 44 -10.96 2.58 -16.66
N PRO A 45 -12.24 2.63 -17.08
CA PRO A 45 -12.74 3.74 -17.88
C PRO A 45 -12.59 5.10 -17.22
N ILE A 46 -12.84 5.24 -15.91
CA ILE A 46 -12.63 6.50 -15.18
C ILE A 46 -11.15 6.93 -15.26
N ILE A 47 -10.22 6.00 -15.09
CA ILE A 47 -8.79 6.26 -15.26
C ILE A 47 -8.47 6.69 -16.70
N ALA A 48 -9.03 6.01 -17.69
CA ALA A 48 -8.85 6.34 -19.10
C ALA A 48 -9.34 7.77 -19.40
N VAL A 49 -10.42 8.22 -18.76
CA VAL A 49 -10.88 9.62 -18.81
C VAL A 49 -9.83 10.56 -18.23
N ILE A 50 -9.33 10.29 -17.03
CA ILE A 50 -8.32 11.15 -16.37
C ILE A 50 -7.05 11.25 -17.23
N ILE A 51 -6.52 10.12 -17.70
CA ILE A 51 -5.34 10.08 -18.58
C ILE A 51 -5.65 10.80 -19.90
N GLY A 52 -6.82 10.57 -20.48
CA GLY A 52 -7.26 11.22 -21.71
C GLY A 52 -7.28 12.75 -21.59
N LEU A 53 -7.81 13.27 -20.49
CA LEU A 53 -7.83 14.70 -20.17
C LEU A 53 -6.41 15.26 -19.97
N VAL A 54 -5.55 14.55 -19.25
CA VAL A 54 -4.14 14.95 -19.07
C VAL A 54 -3.41 15.03 -20.42
N LEU A 55 -3.62 14.06 -21.31
CA LEU A 55 -3.05 14.07 -22.66
C LEU A 55 -3.60 15.20 -23.53
N LEU A 56 -4.89 15.52 -23.40
CA LEU A 56 -5.53 16.60 -24.15
C LEU A 56 -4.98 17.98 -23.75
N ILE A 57 -4.78 18.20 -22.45
CA ILE A 57 -4.35 19.49 -21.87
C ILE A 57 -2.83 19.70 -21.96
N GLY A 58 -2.04 18.63 -22.09
CA GLY A 58 -0.58 18.71 -22.12
C GLY A 58 -0.05 19.66 -23.20
N LYS A 59 0.64 20.73 -22.77
CA LYS A 59 1.11 21.81 -23.65
C LYS A 59 2.11 21.34 -24.73
N ASN A 60 2.96 20.37 -24.39
CA ASN A 60 3.97 19.82 -25.30
C ASN A 60 3.51 18.57 -26.07
N ASN A 61 2.24 18.19 -25.98
CA ASN A 61 1.74 16.98 -26.61
C ASN A 61 1.48 17.20 -28.11
N SER A 62 1.90 16.24 -28.94
CA SER A 62 1.67 16.26 -30.38
C SER A 62 0.17 16.20 -30.73
N LYS A 63 -0.20 16.60 -31.96
CA LYS A 63 -1.60 16.51 -32.43
C LYS A 63 -2.16 15.09 -32.27
N LEU A 64 -1.34 14.07 -32.56
CA LEU A 64 -1.70 12.67 -32.38
C LEU A 64 -2.00 12.34 -30.91
N MET A 65 -1.15 12.76 -29.97
CA MET A 65 -1.36 12.50 -28.53
C MET A 65 -2.63 13.18 -28.00
N LYS A 66 -2.95 14.38 -28.48
CA LYS A 66 -4.20 15.07 -28.13
C LYS A 66 -5.42 14.37 -28.71
N MET A 67 -5.35 13.85 -29.94
CA MET A 67 -6.42 13.03 -30.52
C MET A 67 -6.64 11.73 -29.75
N ILE A 68 -5.56 11.03 -29.37
CA ILE A 68 -5.63 9.84 -28.51
C ILE A 68 -6.25 10.20 -27.15
N GLY A 69 -5.83 11.33 -26.55
CA GLY A 69 -6.40 11.80 -25.29
C GLY A 69 -7.91 12.06 -25.38
N LEU A 70 -8.36 12.69 -26.47
CA LEU A 70 -9.78 12.94 -26.73
C LEU A 70 -10.56 11.63 -26.90
N SER A 71 -10.06 10.69 -27.70
CA SER A 71 -10.76 9.41 -27.92
C SER A 71 -10.84 8.60 -26.61
N MET A 72 -9.76 8.53 -25.84
CA MET A 72 -9.76 7.90 -24.51
C MET A 72 -10.76 8.55 -23.56
N ALA A 73 -10.85 9.87 -23.54
CA ALA A 73 -11.79 10.59 -22.68
C ALA A 73 -13.26 10.32 -23.09
N VAL A 74 -13.57 10.34 -24.37
CA VAL A 74 -14.93 10.08 -24.87
C VAL A 74 -15.31 8.62 -24.64
N ILE A 75 -14.50 7.67 -25.09
CA ILE A 75 -14.77 6.24 -24.95
C ILE A 75 -14.84 5.86 -23.46
N GLY A 76 -13.89 6.35 -22.66
CA GLY A 76 -13.87 6.11 -21.22
C GLY A 76 -15.13 6.65 -20.53
N THR A 77 -15.61 7.83 -20.90
CA THR A 77 -16.84 8.41 -20.33
C THR A 77 -18.07 7.58 -20.72
N VAL A 78 -18.18 7.17 -21.98
CA VAL A 78 -19.30 6.34 -22.46
C VAL A 78 -19.34 5.00 -21.74
N ILE A 79 -18.19 4.30 -21.65
CA ILE A 79 -18.11 3.01 -20.96
C ILE A 79 -18.39 3.18 -19.46
N ALA A 80 -17.79 4.19 -18.80
CA ALA A 80 -18.03 4.47 -17.39
C ALA A 80 -19.52 4.72 -17.12
N TYR A 81 -20.17 5.54 -17.96
CA TYR A 81 -21.60 5.81 -17.85
C TYR A 81 -22.43 4.55 -18.03
N MET A 82 -22.17 3.75 -19.07
CA MET A 82 -22.89 2.49 -19.30
C MET A 82 -22.79 1.54 -18.11
N VAL A 83 -21.58 1.36 -17.57
CA VAL A 83 -21.34 0.47 -16.43
C VAL A 83 -22.01 1.01 -15.16
N ILE A 84 -21.81 2.28 -14.82
CA ILE A 84 -22.34 2.89 -13.60
C ILE A 84 -23.87 3.01 -13.65
N SER A 85 -24.45 3.22 -14.83
CA SER A 85 -25.91 3.28 -15.01
C SER A 85 -26.59 1.92 -14.76
N GLY A 86 -25.84 0.82 -14.85
CA GLY A 86 -26.33 -0.53 -14.54
C GLY A 86 -26.23 -0.90 -13.05
N TYR A 87 -25.76 0.00 -12.18
CA TYR A 87 -25.64 -0.27 -10.75
C TYR A 87 -26.94 0.04 -10.00
N ASP A 88 -27.22 -0.78 -8.98
CA ASP A 88 -28.26 -0.49 -8.00
C ASP A 88 -27.81 0.61 -7.01
N SER A 89 -28.74 1.10 -6.19
CA SER A 89 -28.44 2.10 -5.16
C SER A 89 -27.44 1.62 -4.11
N LYS A 90 -27.38 0.30 -3.89
CA LYS A 90 -26.45 -0.37 -2.97
C LYS A 90 -25.84 -1.56 -3.68
N MET A 91 -24.51 -1.61 -3.71
CA MET A 91 -23.77 -2.67 -4.37
C MET A 91 -22.97 -3.47 -3.33
N PRO A 92 -22.97 -4.82 -3.40
CA PRO A 92 -22.24 -5.65 -2.48
C PRO A 92 -20.73 -5.61 -2.76
N ILE A 93 -19.92 -5.59 -1.71
CA ILE A 93 -18.46 -5.66 -1.78
C ILE A 93 -17.93 -6.92 -1.10
N SER A 94 -17.01 -7.60 -1.78
CA SER A 94 -16.33 -8.78 -1.23
C SER A 94 -15.07 -8.37 -0.45
N PRO A 95 -14.76 -8.97 0.71
CA PRO A 95 -13.58 -8.62 1.49
C PRO A 95 -12.26 -8.73 0.71
N ILE A 96 -12.17 -9.70 -0.20
CA ILE A 96 -10.96 -9.93 -1.01
C ILE A 96 -10.69 -8.77 -1.98
N ILE A 97 -11.73 -8.04 -2.40
CA ILE A 97 -11.58 -7.00 -3.43
C ILE A 97 -10.80 -5.79 -2.92
N PHE A 98 -10.62 -5.63 -1.60
CA PHE A 98 -9.75 -4.59 -1.04
C PHE A 98 -8.27 -4.76 -1.41
N GLN A 99 -7.81 -5.99 -1.67
CA GLN A 99 -6.40 -6.22 -2.00
C GLN A 99 -5.97 -5.54 -3.30
N GLN A 100 -6.90 -5.27 -4.21
CA GLN A 100 -6.60 -4.59 -5.47
C GLN A 100 -6.12 -3.14 -5.27
N PHE A 101 -6.43 -2.51 -4.13
CA PHE A 101 -6.01 -1.13 -3.88
C PHE A 101 -4.49 -1.01 -3.81
N ASN A 102 -3.77 -2.04 -3.37
CA ASN A 102 -2.30 -1.99 -3.36
C ASN A 102 -1.71 -1.84 -4.77
N PRO A 103 -1.93 -2.74 -5.75
CA PRO A 103 -1.40 -2.56 -7.09
C PRO A 103 -1.94 -1.30 -7.80
N ILE A 104 -3.20 -0.92 -7.55
CA ILE A 104 -3.75 0.36 -8.05
C ILE A 104 -2.90 1.53 -7.54
N PHE A 105 -2.70 1.63 -6.23
CA PHE A 105 -1.93 2.71 -5.63
C PHE A 105 -0.46 2.68 -6.05
N ILE A 106 0.16 1.51 -6.25
CA ILE A 106 1.52 1.42 -6.81
C ILE A 106 1.58 2.13 -8.16
N VAL A 107 0.67 1.80 -9.09
CA VAL A 107 0.68 2.36 -10.44
C VAL A 107 0.52 3.89 -10.42
N PHE A 108 -0.38 4.42 -9.58
CA PHE A 108 -0.63 5.87 -9.52
C PHE A 108 0.41 6.64 -8.70
N MET A 109 0.90 6.06 -7.61
CA MET A 109 1.79 6.76 -6.69
C MET A 109 3.26 6.66 -7.10
N THR A 110 3.67 5.63 -7.84
CA THR A 110 5.05 5.50 -8.34
C THR A 110 5.54 6.75 -9.10
N PRO A 111 4.85 7.26 -10.15
CA PRO A 111 5.30 8.45 -10.85
C PRO A 111 5.32 9.69 -9.96
N LEU A 112 4.39 9.80 -9.00
CA LEU A 112 4.36 10.90 -8.04
C LEU A 112 5.56 10.86 -7.09
N VAL A 113 5.85 9.71 -6.51
CA VAL A 113 6.98 9.50 -5.58
C VAL A 113 8.31 9.73 -6.30
N ILE A 114 8.49 9.19 -7.51
CA ILE A 114 9.67 9.43 -8.34
C ILE A 114 9.80 10.93 -8.67
N GLY A 115 8.69 11.59 -9.02
CA GLY A 115 8.66 13.03 -9.28
C GLY A 115 9.08 13.87 -8.07
N ILE A 116 8.64 13.49 -6.87
CA ILE A 116 9.06 14.12 -5.61
C ILE A 116 10.57 13.97 -5.41
N PHE A 117 11.12 12.76 -5.58
CA PHE A 117 12.56 12.55 -5.47
C PHE A 117 13.36 13.32 -6.52
N ALA A 118 12.89 13.35 -7.77
CA ALA A 118 13.51 14.14 -8.82
C ALA A 118 13.50 15.65 -8.50
N ALA A 119 12.42 16.17 -7.92
CA ALA A 119 12.33 17.56 -7.48
C ALA A 119 13.27 17.87 -6.31
N LEU A 120 13.39 16.95 -5.35
CA LEU A 120 14.34 17.07 -4.23
C LEU A 120 15.80 16.99 -4.71
N ASN A 121 16.09 16.12 -5.69
CA ASN A 121 17.41 15.98 -6.28
C ASN A 121 17.87 17.27 -7.00
N LYS A 122 16.95 17.94 -7.72
CA LYS A 122 17.23 19.27 -8.31
C LYS A 122 17.67 20.31 -7.29
N ARG A 123 17.27 20.16 -6.02
CA ARG A 123 17.67 21.02 -4.90
C ARG A 123 18.83 20.46 -4.08
N ARG A 124 19.40 19.30 -4.47
CA ARG A 124 20.41 18.55 -3.71
C ARG A 124 19.95 18.18 -2.29
N LEU A 125 18.64 18.00 -2.11
CA LEU A 125 18.00 17.62 -0.83
C LEU A 125 17.46 16.19 -0.87
N GLU A 126 17.85 15.39 -1.87
CA GLU A 126 17.40 14.01 -1.95
C GLU A 126 17.96 13.20 -0.76
N PRO A 127 17.10 12.55 0.05
CA PRO A 127 17.57 11.70 1.12
C PRO A 127 18.35 10.50 0.58
N SER A 128 19.37 10.06 1.31
CA SER A 128 20.11 8.83 1.00
C SER A 128 19.19 7.61 0.95
N SER A 129 19.59 6.54 0.23
CA SER A 129 18.81 5.29 0.16
C SER A 129 18.45 4.72 1.54
N PRO A 130 19.37 4.66 2.53
CA PRO A 130 19.03 4.28 3.90
C PRO A 130 17.98 5.18 4.57
N ARG A 131 18.04 6.50 4.36
CA ARG A 131 17.03 7.45 4.88
C ARG A 131 15.66 7.16 4.29
N LYS A 132 15.56 6.94 2.98
CA LYS A 132 14.29 6.62 2.32
C LYS A 132 13.69 5.32 2.87
N ILE A 133 14.53 4.30 3.10
CA ILE A 133 14.12 3.04 3.74
C ILE A 133 13.56 3.29 5.15
N GLY A 134 14.26 4.09 5.97
CA GLY A 134 13.78 4.47 7.31
C GLY A 134 12.44 5.22 7.29
N ILE A 135 12.27 6.17 6.35
CA ILE A 135 11.00 6.88 6.14
C ILE A 135 9.90 5.89 5.75
N GLY A 136 10.16 4.95 4.85
CA GLY A 136 9.22 3.89 4.46
C GLY A 136 8.75 3.08 5.67
N LEU A 137 9.66 2.65 6.54
CA LEU A 137 9.33 1.91 7.77
C LEU A 137 8.46 2.72 8.73
N SER A 138 8.78 4.01 8.91
CA SER A 138 7.96 4.93 9.72
C SER A 138 6.53 5.08 9.15
N LEU A 139 6.42 5.25 7.83
CA LEU A 139 5.13 5.33 7.14
C LEU A 139 4.34 4.03 7.26
N ALA A 140 5.00 2.86 7.21
CA ALA A 140 4.37 1.57 7.46
C ALA A 140 3.74 1.53 8.86
N GLY A 141 4.48 1.95 9.88
CA GLY A 141 4.00 2.02 11.26
C GLY A 141 2.81 2.97 11.40
N LEU A 142 2.89 4.17 10.82
CA LEU A 142 1.79 5.14 10.80
C LEU A 142 0.53 4.57 10.12
N SER A 143 0.69 3.72 9.11
CA SER A 143 -0.44 3.08 8.44
C SER A 143 -1.23 2.16 9.39
N PHE A 144 -0.54 1.42 10.26
CA PHE A 144 -1.23 0.60 11.27
C PHE A 144 -1.77 1.41 12.46
N VAL A 145 -1.26 2.63 12.70
CA VAL A 145 -1.90 3.57 13.64
C VAL A 145 -3.29 3.96 13.17
N ILE A 146 -3.50 4.15 11.85
CA ILE A 146 -4.84 4.38 11.26
C ILE A 146 -5.78 3.23 11.65
N MET A 147 -5.30 1.98 11.59
CA MET A 147 -6.09 0.82 12.00
C MET A 147 -6.37 0.77 13.50
N ILE A 148 -5.43 1.18 14.36
CA ILE A 148 -5.68 1.32 15.80
C ILE A 148 -6.84 2.28 16.06
N VAL A 149 -6.88 3.41 15.35
CA VAL A 149 -7.99 4.38 15.45
C VAL A 149 -9.29 3.77 14.91
N ALA A 150 -9.22 3.05 13.79
CA ALA A 150 -10.40 2.43 13.17
C ALA A 150 -11.04 1.34 14.04
N VAL A 151 -10.28 0.68 14.92
CA VAL A 151 -10.80 -0.37 15.81
C VAL A 151 -11.27 0.13 17.17
N VAL A 152 -11.13 1.43 17.47
CA VAL A 152 -11.65 2.00 18.72
C VAL A 152 -13.17 1.83 18.77
N GLY A 153 -13.66 1.18 19.82
CA GLY A 153 -15.10 0.91 20.00
C GLY A 153 -15.61 -0.35 19.29
N LEU A 154 -14.75 -1.08 18.58
CA LEU A 154 -15.11 -2.37 17.99
C LEU A 154 -14.87 -3.52 18.97
N VAL A 155 -15.73 -4.53 18.89
CA VAL A 155 -15.62 -5.75 19.71
C VAL A 155 -14.57 -6.69 19.12
N ALA A 156 -13.70 -7.28 19.94
CA ALA A 156 -12.67 -8.19 19.46
C ALA A 156 -13.22 -9.49 18.85
N PRO A 157 -12.54 -10.08 17.86
CA PRO A 157 -12.98 -11.29 17.14
C PRO A 157 -13.27 -12.49 18.04
N LYS A 158 -12.64 -12.55 19.22
CA LYS A 158 -12.81 -13.65 20.19
C LYS A 158 -14.19 -13.71 20.84
N TYR A 159 -14.98 -12.64 20.76
CA TYR A 159 -16.28 -12.53 21.44
C TYR A 159 -17.48 -12.79 20.53
N PHE A 160 -17.27 -13.04 19.24
CA PHE A 160 -18.37 -13.29 18.29
C PHE A 160 -17.94 -14.27 17.19
N VAL A 161 -18.92 -14.75 16.42
CA VAL A 161 -18.68 -15.64 15.28
C VAL A 161 -18.43 -14.79 14.04
N ALA A 162 -17.38 -15.10 13.28
CA ALA A 162 -17.05 -14.41 12.02
C ALA A 162 -18.30 -14.05 11.17
N GLY A 163 -18.41 -12.79 10.77
CA GLY A 163 -19.54 -12.28 9.99
C GLY A 163 -20.84 -12.03 10.76
N SER A 164 -20.92 -12.31 12.07
CA SER A 164 -22.15 -12.14 12.87
C SER A 164 -22.33 -10.74 13.49
N ILE A 165 -21.47 -9.78 13.14
CA ILE A 165 -21.56 -8.41 13.66
C ILE A 165 -22.70 -7.68 12.95
N ALA A 166 -23.58 -7.04 13.72
CA ALA A 166 -24.63 -6.19 13.20
C ALA A 166 -24.05 -5.01 12.41
N ASP A 167 -24.71 -4.60 11.32
CA ASP A 167 -24.21 -3.52 10.47
C ASP A 167 -23.95 -2.20 11.22
N ALA A 168 -24.70 -1.92 12.28
CA ALA A 168 -24.50 -0.74 13.13
C ALA A 168 -23.12 -0.69 13.83
N MET A 169 -22.44 -1.84 13.94
CA MET A 169 -21.12 -1.98 14.56
C MET A 169 -20.00 -2.09 13.51
N ARG A 170 -20.32 -1.98 12.22
CA ARG A 170 -19.34 -2.00 11.13
C ARG A 170 -18.85 -0.59 10.81
N VAL A 171 -17.61 -0.50 10.33
CA VAL A 171 -16.95 0.75 9.94
C VAL A 171 -17.02 0.96 8.44
N THR A 172 -16.81 2.21 8.04
CA THR A 172 -16.72 2.61 6.63
C THR A 172 -15.51 1.96 5.93
N PRO A 173 -15.63 1.55 4.66
CA PRO A 173 -14.52 0.98 3.88
C PRO A 173 -13.34 1.95 3.70
N TYR A 174 -13.54 3.26 3.88
CA TYR A 174 -12.49 4.26 3.71
C TYR A 174 -11.32 4.10 4.69
N TRP A 175 -11.52 3.52 5.88
CA TRP A 175 -10.43 3.23 6.83
C TRP A 175 -9.43 2.23 6.24
N LEU A 176 -9.93 1.16 5.61
CA LEU A 176 -9.10 0.19 4.93
C LEU A 176 -8.45 0.82 3.71
N ILE A 177 -9.19 1.54 2.87
CA ILE A 177 -8.64 2.20 1.68
C ILE A 177 -7.49 3.15 2.06
N ALA A 178 -7.65 3.95 3.12
CA ALA A 178 -6.61 4.84 3.64
C ALA A 178 -5.39 4.06 4.17
N THR A 179 -5.61 2.94 4.84
CA THR A 179 -4.52 2.06 5.32
C THR A 179 -3.75 1.44 4.15
N TYR A 180 -4.44 0.91 3.13
CA TYR A 180 -3.82 0.39 1.91
C TYR A 180 -3.03 1.48 1.18
N PHE A 181 -3.58 2.69 1.09
CA PHE A 181 -2.90 3.84 0.49
C PHE A 181 -1.60 4.18 1.21
N SER A 182 -1.66 4.34 2.54
CA SER A 182 -0.49 4.68 3.35
C SER A 182 0.56 3.56 3.36
N LEU A 183 0.14 2.29 3.46
CA LEU A 183 1.04 1.14 3.36
C LEU A 183 1.75 1.07 2.01
N THR A 184 1.02 1.35 0.93
CA THR A 184 1.57 1.34 -0.43
C THR A 184 2.59 2.45 -0.62
N ILE A 185 2.34 3.66 -0.10
CA ILE A 185 3.36 4.72 -0.12
C ILE A 185 4.61 4.26 0.64
N SER A 186 4.45 3.65 1.81
CA SER A 186 5.55 3.05 2.55
C SER A 186 6.34 2.03 1.70
N GLU A 187 5.64 1.14 0.99
CA GLU A 187 6.25 0.15 0.10
C GLU A 187 7.09 0.77 -1.01
N LEU A 188 6.61 1.87 -1.61
CA LEU A 188 7.35 2.60 -2.66
C LEU A 188 8.67 3.19 -2.16
N PHE A 189 8.77 3.52 -0.87
CA PHE A 189 10.00 3.99 -0.23
C PHE A 189 10.92 2.83 0.18
N TYR A 190 10.36 1.65 0.39
CA TYR A 190 11.07 0.50 0.94
C TYR A 190 11.52 -0.50 -0.12
N SER A 191 10.60 -1.06 -0.90
CA SER A 191 10.81 -2.26 -1.73
C SER A 191 11.84 -2.06 -2.88
N PRO A 192 11.67 -1.09 -3.80
CA PRO A 192 12.61 -0.91 -4.91
C PRO A 192 13.98 -0.42 -4.42
N ILE A 193 13.99 0.39 -3.36
CA ILE A 193 15.20 0.99 -2.79
C ILE A 193 15.99 -0.03 -1.98
N GLY A 194 15.31 -0.90 -1.23
CA GLY A 194 15.92 -1.94 -0.41
C GLY A 194 16.70 -2.95 -1.25
N LEU A 195 16.11 -3.46 -2.33
CA LEU A 195 16.81 -4.38 -3.22
C LEU A 195 18.01 -3.71 -3.92
N SER A 196 17.85 -2.46 -4.39
CA SER A 196 18.95 -1.70 -4.99
C SER A 196 20.07 -1.45 -3.97
N PHE A 197 19.72 -1.10 -2.73
CA PHE A 197 20.69 -0.90 -1.65
C PHE A 197 21.50 -2.17 -1.39
N VAL A 198 20.83 -3.34 -1.26
CA VAL A 198 21.51 -4.63 -1.07
C VAL A 198 22.47 -4.93 -2.21
N SER A 199 22.07 -4.67 -3.46
CA SER A 199 22.94 -4.92 -4.62
C SER A 199 24.20 -4.02 -4.63
N ARG A 200 24.10 -2.79 -4.09
CA ARG A 200 25.20 -1.81 -4.03
C ARG A 200 26.20 -2.09 -2.91
N VAL A 201 25.73 -2.51 -1.73
CA VAL A 201 26.61 -2.80 -0.58
C VAL A 201 27.20 -4.21 -0.62
N ALA A 202 26.73 -5.06 -1.55
CA ALA A 202 27.22 -6.42 -1.68
C ALA A 202 28.58 -6.46 -2.39
N PRO A 203 29.48 -7.40 -2.01
CA PRO A 203 30.70 -7.66 -2.77
C PRO A 203 30.36 -8.00 -4.24
N PRO A 204 31.14 -7.53 -5.23
CA PRO A 204 30.81 -7.74 -6.65
C PRO A 204 30.58 -9.21 -7.04
N SER A 205 31.33 -10.13 -6.44
CA SER A 205 31.20 -11.58 -6.66
C SER A 205 29.97 -12.21 -6.01
N LEU A 206 29.36 -11.56 -5.02
CA LEU A 206 28.25 -12.08 -4.21
C LEU A 206 26.95 -11.27 -4.37
N SER A 207 26.90 -10.29 -5.27
CA SER A 207 25.72 -9.41 -5.45
C SER A 207 24.44 -10.20 -5.72
N GLY A 208 24.50 -11.22 -6.59
CA GLY A 208 23.37 -12.11 -6.84
C GLY A 208 22.93 -12.91 -5.60
N LEU A 209 23.88 -13.41 -4.82
CA LEU A 209 23.59 -14.16 -3.58
C LEU A 209 22.94 -13.26 -2.52
N MET A 210 23.39 -12.02 -2.37
CA MET A 210 22.82 -11.06 -1.42
C MET A 210 21.41 -10.62 -1.82
N GLN A 211 21.14 -10.44 -3.12
CA GLN A 211 19.78 -10.23 -3.63
C GLN A 211 18.89 -11.46 -3.38
N GLY A 212 19.42 -12.67 -3.56
CA GLY A 212 18.74 -13.90 -3.17
C GLY A 212 18.42 -13.97 -1.68
N ALA A 213 19.35 -13.55 -0.81
CA ALA A 213 19.14 -13.45 0.63
C ALA A 213 18.07 -12.39 0.99
N TRP A 214 17.96 -11.30 0.23
CA TRP A 214 16.88 -10.32 0.38
C TRP A 214 15.51 -10.96 0.11
N LEU A 215 15.37 -11.69 -1.00
CA LEU A 215 14.14 -12.42 -1.31
C LEU A 215 13.85 -13.53 -0.29
N GLY A 216 14.88 -14.26 0.16
CA GLY A 216 14.75 -15.26 1.23
C GLY A 216 14.26 -14.64 2.54
N SER A 217 14.79 -13.48 2.92
CA SER A 217 14.31 -12.75 4.10
C SER A 217 12.87 -12.23 3.94
N THR A 218 12.43 -11.93 2.71
CA THR A 218 11.03 -11.59 2.40
C THR A 218 10.11 -12.80 2.61
N ALA A 219 10.53 -13.98 2.16
CA ALA A 219 9.79 -15.22 2.39
C ALA A 219 9.65 -15.55 3.89
N ILE A 220 10.73 -15.36 4.67
CA ILE A 220 10.69 -15.50 6.13
C ILE A 220 9.71 -14.50 6.75
N GLY A 221 9.71 -13.24 6.29
CA GLY A 221 8.73 -12.24 6.72
C GLY A 221 7.30 -12.69 6.48
N ASN A 222 7.00 -13.21 5.29
CA ASN A 222 5.66 -13.71 4.96
C ASN A 222 5.26 -14.93 5.81
N LEU A 223 6.19 -15.82 6.12
CA LEU A 223 5.95 -16.94 7.03
C LEU A 223 5.63 -16.44 8.45
N LEU A 224 6.39 -15.47 8.95
CA LEU A 224 6.11 -14.84 10.25
C LEU A 224 4.76 -14.12 10.28
N ALA A 225 4.33 -13.52 9.17
CA ALA A 225 3.00 -12.90 9.05
C ALA A 225 1.90 -13.94 9.33
N GLY A 226 2.05 -15.15 8.80
CA GLY A 226 1.16 -16.28 9.08
C GLY A 226 1.25 -16.78 10.53
N LEU A 227 2.44 -16.76 11.14
CA LEU A 227 2.64 -17.19 12.53
C LEU A 227 2.01 -16.24 13.56
N ILE A 228 2.00 -14.93 13.29
CA ILE A 228 1.31 -13.96 14.16
C ILE A 228 -0.19 -13.89 13.90
N GLY A 229 -0.66 -14.33 12.72
CA GLY A 229 -2.07 -14.32 12.33
C GLY A 229 -3.04 -14.88 13.37
N PRO A 230 -2.77 -16.04 14.02
CA PRO A 230 -3.61 -16.59 15.09
C PRO A 230 -3.82 -15.67 16.30
N PHE A 231 -2.93 -14.69 16.54
CA PHE A 231 -3.14 -13.71 17.61
C PHE A 231 -4.31 -12.77 17.34
N TRP A 232 -4.71 -12.58 16.07
CA TRP A 232 -5.92 -11.83 15.71
C TRP A 232 -7.17 -12.35 16.41
N MET A 233 -7.28 -13.68 16.56
CA MET A 233 -8.42 -14.32 17.19
C MET A 233 -8.30 -14.44 18.72
N LYS A 234 -7.14 -14.10 19.30
CA LYS A 234 -6.86 -14.27 20.74
C LYS A 234 -6.74 -12.94 21.49
N TRP A 235 -6.20 -11.92 20.83
CA TRP A 235 -5.92 -10.61 21.43
C TRP A 235 -6.99 -9.59 21.09
N GLU A 236 -6.95 -8.45 21.76
CA GLU A 236 -7.70 -7.27 21.31
C GLU A 236 -7.09 -6.77 19.99
N MET A 237 -7.93 -6.27 19.07
CA MET A 237 -7.46 -5.82 17.75
C MET A 237 -6.40 -4.72 17.84
N TRP A 238 -6.57 -3.78 18.78
CA TRP A 238 -5.61 -2.70 18.99
C TRP A 238 -4.25 -3.23 19.46
N GLN A 239 -4.21 -4.33 20.23
CA GLN A 239 -2.95 -4.95 20.67
C GLN A 239 -2.22 -5.59 19.50
N PHE A 240 -2.97 -6.25 18.60
CA PHE A 240 -2.41 -6.83 17.39
C PHE A 240 -1.81 -5.74 16.48
N PHE A 241 -2.54 -4.66 16.22
CA PHE A 241 -2.00 -3.56 15.42
C PHE A 241 -0.85 -2.83 16.14
N LEU A 242 -0.92 -2.67 17.46
CA LEU A 242 0.16 -2.07 18.25
C LEU A 242 1.46 -2.88 18.15
N LEU A 243 1.39 -4.21 18.13
CA LEU A 243 2.56 -5.06 17.88
C LEU A 243 3.23 -4.70 16.55
N LEU A 244 2.45 -4.57 15.47
CA LEU A 244 2.96 -4.19 14.15
C LEU A 244 3.59 -2.80 14.16
N VAL A 245 2.90 -1.83 14.78
CA VAL A 245 3.38 -0.45 14.94
C VAL A 245 4.73 -0.42 15.66
N VAL A 246 4.83 -1.09 16.82
CA VAL A 246 6.06 -1.13 17.61
C VAL A 246 7.20 -1.78 16.83
N MET A 247 6.97 -2.92 16.17
CA MET A 247 8.01 -3.59 15.37
C MET A 247 8.52 -2.72 14.21
N LEU A 248 7.63 -2.01 13.54
CA LEU A 248 7.98 -1.12 12.42
C LEU A 248 8.73 0.14 12.90
N PHE A 249 8.29 0.76 14.00
CA PHE A 249 9.00 1.90 14.56
C PHE A 249 10.35 1.51 15.17
N LEU A 250 10.48 0.35 15.82
CA LEU A 250 11.77 -0.16 16.28
C LEU A 250 12.71 -0.44 15.09
N SER A 251 12.19 -1.05 14.02
CA SER A 251 12.96 -1.28 12.79
C SER A 251 13.40 0.05 12.16
N SER A 252 12.52 1.04 12.13
CA SER A 252 12.83 2.39 11.66
C SER A 252 13.89 3.08 12.52
N ALA A 253 13.72 3.05 13.84
CA ALA A 253 14.68 3.64 14.79
C ALA A 253 16.06 2.97 14.68
N PHE A 254 16.09 1.65 14.48
CA PHE A 254 17.32 0.91 14.23
C PHE A 254 18.00 1.37 12.93
N VAL A 255 17.27 1.52 11.82
CA VAL A 255 17.84 2.05 10.56
C VAL A 255 18.40 3.46 10.75
N PHE A 256 17.68 4.33 11.46
CA PHE A 256 18.15 5.69 11.74
C PHE A 256 19.36 5.73 12.68
N SER A 257 19.49 4.79 13.63
CA SER A 257 20.63 4.76 14.56
C SER A 257 21.94 4.35 13.88
N ILE A 258 21.88 3.49 12.86
CA ILE A 258 23.05 3.05 12.08
C ILE A 258 23.24 3.81 10.76
N ILE A 259 22.51 4.92 10.58
CA ILE A 259 22.41 5.59 9.29
C ILE A 259 23.75 6.04 8.72
N LYS A 260 24.65 6.55 9.56
CA LYS A 260 25.99 6.99 9.14
C LYS A 260 26.80 5.82 8.59
N THR A 261 26.72 4.65 9.23
CA THR A 261 27.38 3.43 8.77
C THR A 261 26.83 2.97 7.42
N LEU A 262 25.50 3.03 7.26
CA LEU A 262 24.86 2.65 5.99
C LEU A 262 25.16 3.64 4.86
N GLU A 263 25.24 4.94 5.16
CA GLU A 263 25.61 5.98 4.19
C GLU A 263 27.07 5.80 3.75
N ASN A 264 27.99 5.59 4.69
CA ASN A 264 29.41 5.36 4.40
C ASN A 264 29.62 4.11 3.53
N ALA A 265 28.88 3.03 3.79
CA ALA A 265 28.96 1.80 2.98
C ALA A 265 28.45 1.97 1.53
N THR A 266 27.82 3.10 1.22
CA THR A 266 27.32 3.42 -0.12
C THR A 266 28.03 4.60 -0.79
N SER A 267 28.96 5.26 -0.10
CA SER A 267 29.62 6.47 -0.57
C SER A 267 30.97 6.24 -1.26
N ASP A 268 31.46 5.00 -1.32
CA ASP A 268 32.78 4.66 -1.87
C ASP A 268 32.82 4.51 -3.41
N GLU A 269 31.95 5.23 -4.14
CA GLU A 269 32.07 5.47 -5.60
C GLU A 269 31.77 6.93 -5.96
#